data_AF-A0A367EM82-F1
#
_entry.id   AF-A0A367EM82-F1
#
_cell.length_a   1.000
_cell.length_b   1.000
_cell.length_c   1.000
_cell.angle_alpha   90.00
_cell.angle_beta   90.00
_cell.angle_gamma   90.00
#
_symmetry.space_group_name_H-M   'P 1'
#
loop_
_entity.id
_entity.type
_entity.pdbx_description
1 polymer ?
#
loop_
_entity_poly.entity_id
_entity_poly.type
_entity_poly.pdbx_seq_one_letter_code
_entity_poly.pdbx_strand_id
1 'polypeptide(L)'
;MLNKYARAFFTRVLTPFATLLLRLGVSPDVVTLIGTCGVTAGALVFYPMGEFFWGTVVITLFVFSDMLDGNMARQLGRSSRWGAFLDSTLDRVADAAVFGGIALWYAGRGDDLTLCAVTLFCLASGQVVSYTKARGESIGLPVDVNGLVERSERLVITLVLAGFSGFEKSFGVPHIAILLPIALWVVAVGSAITLGQRVVTVRREAAEVDAAENHDAPSSPDASSASGTSSAPDASSASAAGDEEKRRTV
;
A
#
# COMPACT_ATOMS: atom_id res chain seq x y z
N MET A 1 -2.46 15.77 18.66
CA MET A 1 -3.43 15.92 19.78
C MET A 1 -4.90 15.98 19.33
N LEU A 2 -5.24 16.58 18.17
CA LEU A 2 -6.61 16.54 17.59
C LEU A 2 -7.18 15.11 17.43
N ASN A 3 -6.31 14.16 17.05
CA ASN A 3 -6.69 12.77 16.79
C ASN A 3 -7.27 12.06 18.05
N LYS A 4 -6.84 12.41 19.27
CA LYS A 4 -7.35 11.77 20.49
C LYS A 4 -8.81 12.14 20.79
N TYR A 5 -9.18 13.41 20.62
CA TYR A 5 -10.52 13.91 20.87
C TYR A 5 -11.50 13.45 19.78
N ALA A 6 -11.10 13.53 18.51
CA ALA A 6 -11.90 13.01 17.41
C ALA A 6 -12.15 11.50 17.57
N ARG A 7 -11.11 10.72 17.84
CA ARG A 7 -11.23 9.27 18.06
C ARG A 7 -12.12 8.94 19.26
N ALA A 8 -12.03 9.68 20.36
CA ALA A 8 -12.89 9.49 21.51
C ALA A 8 -14.36 9.81 21.20
N PHE A 9 -14.62 10.90 20.46
CA PHE A 9 -15.96 11.27 20.01
C PHE A 9 -16.56 10.19 19.09
N PHE A 10 -15.85 9.81 18.03
CA PHE A 10 -16.31 8.78 17.10
C PHE A 10 -16.51 7.42 17.80
N THR A 11 -15.60 7.02 18.68
CA THR A 11 -15.78 5.80 19.47
C THR A 11 -17.07 5.87 20.28
N ARG A 12 -17.33 7.00 20.97
CA ARG A 12 -18.55 7.17 21.77
C ARG A 12 -19.82 7.09 20.92
N VAL A 13 -19.82 7.70 19.74
CA VAL A 13 -20.95 7.69 18.80
C VAL A 13 -21.16 6.31 18.19
N LEU A 14 -20.09 5.59 17.85
CA LEU A 14 -20.14 4.29 17.17
C LEU A 14 -20.35 3.11 18.12
N THR A 15 -19.99 3.23 19.41
CA THR A 15 -20.17 2.16 20.41
C THR A 15 -21.58 1.57 20.47
N PRO A 16 -22.69 2.32 20.52
CA PRO A 16 -24.03 1.73 20.55
C PRO A 16 -24.31 0.87 19.31
N PHE A 17 -23.87 1.31 18.13
CA PHE A 17 -24.02 0.56 16.88
C PHE A 17 -23.16 -0.71 16.89
N ALA A 18 -21.91 -0.61 17.34
CA ALA A 18 -21.01 -1.76 17.46
C ALA A 18 -21.59 -2.81 18.41
N THR A 19 -22.08 -2.38 19.58
CA THR A 19 -22.70 -3.29 20.56
C THR A 19 -23.99 -3.91 20.01
N LEU A 20 -24.81 -3.16 19.26
CA LEU A 20 -26.00 -3.70 18.60
C LEU A 20 -25.64 -4.79 17.58
N LEU A 21 -24.69 -4.52 16.69
CA LEU A 21 -24.25 -5.49 15.67
C LEU A 21 -23.68 -6.76 16.31
N LEU A 22 -22.88 -6.62 17.37
CA LEU A 22 -22.38 -7.76 18.14
C LEU A 22 -23.50 -8.58 18.78
N ARG A 23 -24.54 -7.92 19.31
CA ARG A 23 -25.73 -8.61 19.86
C ARG A 23 -26.53 -9.35 18.78
N LEU A 24 -26.52 -8.83 17.55
CA LEU A 24 -27.13 -9.48 16.39
C LEU A 24 -26.26 -10.61 15.81
N GLY A 25 -25.09 -10.88 16.39
CA GLY A 25 -24.19 -11.95 15.94
C GLY A 25 -23.36 -11.60 14.70
N VAL A 26 -23.31 -10.32 14.31
CA VAL A 26 -22.53 -9.87 13.16
C VAL A 26 -21.05 -9.82 13.53
N SER A 27 -20.19 -10.43 12.72
CA SER A 27 -18.74 -10.40 12.92
C SER A 27 -18.13 -9.09 12.39
N PRO A 28 -16.99 -8.62 12.96
CA PRO A 28 -16.25 -7.48 12.43
C PRO A 28 -15.91 -7.63 10.93
N ASP A 29 -15.44 -8.81 10.52
CA ASP A 29 -15.08 -9.12 9.13
C ASP A 29 -16.22 -8.87 8.13
N VAL A 30 -17.47 -9.16 8.53
CA VAL A 30 -18.65 -8.91 7.69
C VAL A 30 -18.88 -7.41 7.51
N VAL A 31 -18.65 -6.62 8.57
CA VAL A 31 -18.77 -5.16 8.52
C VAL A 31 -17.69 -4.57 7.61
N THR A 32 -16.44 -5.05 7.69
CA THR A 32 -15.35 -4.65 6.78
C THR A 32 -15.71 -4.94 5.31
N LEU A 33 -16.25 -6.13 5.04
CA LEU A 33 -16.63 -6.53 3.68
C LEU A 33 -17.75 -5.67 3.11
N ILE A 34 -18.83 -5.46 3.89
CA ILE A 34 -19.97 -4.62 3.49
C ILE A 34 -19.51 -3.17 3.28
N GLY A 35 -18.67 -2.67 4.19
CA GLY A 35 -17.99 -1.38 4.09
C GLY A 35 -17.32 -1.19 2.74
N THR A 36 -16.41 -2.11 2.44
CA THR A 36 -15.62 -2.09 1.21
C THR A 36 -16.50 -2.21 -0.03
N CYS A 37 -17.49 -3.10 -0.04
CA CYS A 37 -18.45 -3.20 -1.13
C CYS A 37 -19.21 -1.88 -1.34
N GLY A 38 -19.60 -1.20 -0.26
CA GLY A 38 -20.28 0.09 -0.32
C GLY A 38 -19.37 1.21 -0.86
N VAL A 39 -18.10 1.26 -0.44
CA VAL A 39 -17.10 2.18 -1.00
C VAL A 39 -16.88 1.90 -2.48
N THR A 40 -16.70 0.64 -2.86
CA THR A 40 -16.47 0.24 -4.26
C THR A 40 -17.67 0.57 -5.14
N ALA A 41 -18.89 0.26 -4.69
CA ALA A 41 -20.11 0.59 -5.41
C ALA A 41 -20.29 2.11 -5.51
N GLY A 42 -20.09 2.85 -4.42
CA GLY A 42 -20.13 4.31 -4.39
C GLY A 42 -19.19 4.94 -5.41
N ALA A 43 -17.94 4.48 -5.44
CA ALA A 43 -16.94 4.98 -6.38
C ALA A 43 -17.25 4.60 -7.84
N LEU A 44 -17.47 3.31 -8.13
CA LEU A 44 -17.57 2.80 -9.49
C LEU A 44 -18.93 3.06 -10.16
N VAL A 45 -19.98 3.38 -9.40
CA VAL A 45 -21.26 3.78 -9.96
C VAL A 45 -21.31 5.30 -10.14
N PHE A 46 -21.06 6.09 -9.09
CA PHE A 46 -21.31 7.53 -9.13
C PHE A 46 -20.21 8.31 -9.84
N TYR A 47 -18.93 8.00 -9.61
CA TYR A 47 -17.84 8.80 -10.21
C TYR A 47 -17.80 8.73 -11.73
N PRO A 48 -17.96 7.56 -12.40
CA PRO A 48 -18.03 7.51 -13.87
C PRO A 48 -19.23 8.26 -14.47
N MET A 49 -20.26 8.54 -13.67
CA MET A 49 -21.41 9.38 -14.06
C MET A 49 -21.16 10.87 -13.80
N GLY A 50 -20.05 11.23 -13.15
CA GLY A 50 -19.71 12.60 -12.74
C GLY A 50 -20.47 13.03 -11.48
N GLU A 51 -21.13 12.10 -10.77
CA GLU A 51 -21.84 12.36 -9.52
C GLU A 51 -20.87 12.37 -8.33
N PHE A 52 -19.86 13.24 -8.37
CA PHE A 52 -18.79 13.24 -7.38
C PHE A 52 -19.26 13.55 -5.96
N PHE A 53 -20.24 14.43 -5.79
CA PHE A 53 -20.78 14.75 -4.47
C PHE A 53 -21.47 13.54 -3.85
N TRP A 54 -22.47 12.97 -4.54
CA TRP A 54 -23.21 11.81 -4.05
C TRP A 54 -22.34 10.57 -3.90
N GLY A 55 -21.41 10.34 -4.84
CA GLY A 55 -20.40 9.28 -4.71
C GLY A 55 -19.56 9.46 -3.44
N THR A 56 -19.07 10.68 -3.17
CA THR A 56 -18.28 10.98 -1.96
C THR A 56 -19.10 10.79 -0.70
N VAL A 57 -20.38 11.20 -0.68
CA VAL A 57 -21.27 10.97 0.46
C VAL A 57 -21.44 9.48 0.74
N VAL A 58 -21.73 8.68 -0.29
CA VAL A 58 -21.85 7.22 -0.15
C VAL A 58 -20.56 6.60 0.36
N ILE A 59 -19.42 6.93 -0.26
CA ILE A 59 -18.11 6.42 0.16
C ILE A 59 -17.84 6.78 1.62
N THR A 60 -18.08 8.03 2.01
CA THR A 60 -17.81 8.51 3.37
C THR A 60 -18.68 7.79 4.40
N LEU A 61 -19.96 7.52 4.08
CA LEU A 61 -20.85 6.75 4.94
C LEU A 61 -20.32 5.33 5.17
N PHE A 62 -19.77 4.70 4.13
CA PHE A 62 -19.20 3.36 4.25
C PHE A 62 -17.80 3.35 4.85
N VAL A 63 -16.96 4.37 4.70
CA VAL A 63 -15.65 4.45 5.41
C VAL A 63 -15.83 4.43 6.93
N PHE A 64 -16.97 4.87 7.47
CA PHE A 64 -17.26 4.74 8.90
C PHE A 64 -17.43 3.28 9.36
N SER A 65 -17.65 2.31 8.47
CA SER A 65 -17.68 0.89 8.83
C SER A 65 -16.34 0.40 9.37
N ASP A 66 -15.22 0.94 8.88
CA ASP A 66 -13.86 0.55 9.31
C ASP A 66 -13.55 1.09 10.72
N MET A 67 -14.22 2.18 11.10
CA MET A 67 -14.18 2.63 12.50
C MET A 67 -15.04 1.75 13.39
N LEU A 68 -16.12 1.19 12.84
CA LEU A 68 -17.10 0.35 13.53
C LEU A 68 -16.56 -1.06 13.77
N ASP A 69 -16.00 -1.71 12.75
CA ASP A 69 -15.42 -3.07 12.86
C ASP A 69 -14.23 -3.10 13.83
N GLY A 70 -13.37 -2.09 13.84
CA GLY A 70 -12.27 -1.96 14.77
C GLY A 70 -12.76 -1.74 16.19
N ASN A 71 -13.90 -1.03 16.36
CA ASN A 71 -14.54 -0.92 17.66
C ASN A 71 -15.16 -2.26 18.11
N MET A 72 -15.78 -3.00 17.21
CA MET A 72 -16.34 -4.33 17.47
C MET A 72 -15.23 -5.33 17.87
N ALA A 73 -14.11 -5.35 17.14
CA ALA A 73 -12.96 -6.19 17.44
C ALA A 73 -12.37 -5.88 18.83
N ARG A 74 -12.26 -4.59 19.17
CA ARG A 74 -11.83 -4.15 20.51
C ARG A 74 -12.80 -4.58 21.61
N GLN A 75 -14.12 -4.43 21.40
CA GLN A 75 -15.13 -4.88 22.37
C GLN A 75 -15.11 -6.39 22.59
N LEU A 76 -14.81 -7.16 21.54
CA LEU A 76 -14.65 -8.61 21.63
C LEU A 76 -13.30 -9.05 22.24
N GLY A 77 -12.37 -8.11 22.50
CA GLY A 77 -11.01 -8.44 22.94
C GLY A 77 -10.22 -9.25 21.90
N ARG A 78 -10.60 -9.18 20.62
CA ARG A 78 -9.99 -9.95 19.53
C ARG A 78 -9.10 -9.06 18.69
N SER A 79 -7.80 -9.34 18.68
CA SER A 79 -6.87 -8.92 17.62
C SER A 79 -6.41 -10.16 16.87
N SER A 80 -6.75 -10.26 15.59
CA SER A 80 -6.42 -11.44 14.77
C SER A 80 -5.53 -11.04 13.60
N ARG A 81 -4.56 -11.91 13.27
CA ARG A 81 -3.73 -11.75 12.06
C ARG A 81 -4.59 -11.74 10.79
N TRP A 82 -5.68 -12.51 10.80
CA TRP A 82 -6.68 -12.53 9.73
C TRP A 82 -7.37 -11.18 9.55
N GLY A 83 -7.87 -10.57 10.62
CA GLY A 83 -8.56 -9.28 10.54
C GLY A 83 -7.63 -8.18 10.03
N ALA A 84 -6.38 -8.15 10.52
CA ALA A 84 -5.38 -7.20 10.02
C ALA A 84 -5.04 -7.41 8.52
N PHE A 85 -4.95 -8.66 8.07
CA PHE A 85 -4.77 -8.98 6.65
C PHE A 85 -5.99 -8.57 5.81
N LEU A 86 -7.20 -8.84 6.30
CA LEU A 86 -8.45 -8.51 5.62
C LEU A 86 -8.61 -6.99 5.47
N ASP A 87 -8.46 -6.24 6.56
CA ASP A 87 -8.52 -4.78 6.62
C ASP A 87 -7.53 -4.15 5.63
N SER A 88 -6.24 -4.51 5.74
CA SER A 88 -5.20 -3.99 4.83
C SER A 88 -5.40 -4.36 3.36
N THR A 89 -6.00 -5.52 3.07
CA THR A 89 -6.30 -5.93 1.68
C THR A 89 -7.49 -5.16 1.12
N LEU A 90 -8.58 -5.08 1.88
CA LEU A 90 -9.80 -4.42 1.45
C LEU A 90 -9.63 -2.90 1.34
N ASP A 91 -8.77 -2.31 2.16
CA ASP A 91 -8.29 -0.93 2.02
C ASP A 91 -7.71 -0.65 0.63
N ARG A 92 -6.95 -1.60 0.07
CA ARG A 92 -6.36 -1.46 -1.28
C ARG A 92 -7.42 -1.54 -2.37
N VAL A 93 -8.43 -2.37 -2.16
CA VAL A 93 -9.58 -2.52 -3.07
C VAL A 93 -10.41 -1.24 -3.07
N ALA A 94 -10.69 -0.67 -1.89
CA ALA A 94 -11.36 0.62 -1.73
C ALA A 94 -10.59 1.76 -2.42
N ASP A 95 -9.28 1.87 -2.15
CA ASP A 95 -8.41 2.86 -2.80
C ASP A 95 -8.46 2.74 -4.33
N ALA A 96 -8.33 1.50 -4.85
CA ALA A 96 -8.36 1.23 -6.28
C ALA A 96 -9.71 1.57 -6.91
N ALA A 97 -10.82 1.31 -6.21
CA ALA A 97 -12.15 1.66 -6.70
C ALA A 97 -12.35 3.19 -6.77
N VAL A 98 -11.91 3.92 -5.74
CA VAL A 98 -12.00 5.40 -5.68
C VAL A 98 -11.24 6.03 -6.86
N PHE A 99 -9.96 5.72 -7.01
CA PHE A 99 -9.17 6.27 -8.11
C PHE A 99 -9.60 5.71 -9.48
N GLY A 100 -10.02 4.43 -9.54
CA GLY A 100 -10.55 3.81 -10.75
C GLY A 100 -11.82 4.49 -11.25
N GLY A 101 -12.76 4.82 -10.36
CA GLY A 101 -13.98 5.55 -10.71
C GLY A 101 -13.71 6.95 -11.26
N ILE A 102 -12.74 7.67 -10.68
CA ILE A 102 -12.29 8.98 -11.18
C ILE A 102 -11.59 8.83 -12.54
N ALA A 103 -10.75 7.81 -12.72
CA ALA A 103 -10.08 7.56 -13.99
C ALA A 103 -11.08 7.23 -15.11
N LEU A 104 -12.11 6.43 -14.82
CA LEU A 104 -13.19 6.12 -15.75
C LEU A 104 -13.99 7.37 -16.15
N TRP A 105 -14.17 8.33 -15.25
CA TRP A 105 -14.78 9.62 -15.61
C TRP A 105 -13.94 10.37 -16.65
N TYR A 106 -12.64 10.58 -16.36
CA TYR A 106 -11.75 11.34 -17.25
C TYR A 106 -11.42 10.61 -18.55
N ALA A 107 -11.44 9.28 -18.57
CA ALA A 107 -11.34 8.49 -19.79
C ALA A 107 -12.62 8.52 -20.65
N GLY A 108 -13.75 8.91 -20.06
CA GLY A 108 -15.06 8.96 -20.71
C GLY A 108 -15.55 10.40 -20.85
N ARG A 109 -16.60 10.74 -20.09
CA ARG A 109 -17.32 12.02 -20.23
C ARG A 109 -16.52 13.25 -19.78
N GLY A 110 -15.56 13.07 -18.89
CA GLY A 110 -14.66 14.14 -18.45
C GLY A 110 -13.64 14.54 -19.51
N ASP A 111 -13.37 13.64 -20.48
CA ASP A 111 -12.53 13.85 -21.68
C ASP A 111 -11.21 14.60 -21.42
N ASP A 112 -10.47 14.17 -20.41
CA ASP A 112 -9.14 14.72 -20.09
C ASP A 112 -8.15 13.58 -19.88
N LEU A 113 -7.41 13.26 -20.95
CA LEU A 113 -6.40 12.21 -20.93
C LEU A 113 -5.27 12.48 -19.93
N THR A 114 -4.94 13.76 -19.70
CA THR A 114 -3.88 14.15 -18.76
C THR A 114 -4.32 13.83 -17.33
N LEU A 115 -5.52 14.25 -16.95
CA LEU A 115 -6.06 13.95 -15.62
C LEU A 115 -6.36 12.47 -15.43
N CYS A 116 -6.74 11.75 -16.48
CA CYS A 116 -6.83 10.30 -16.47
C CYS A 116 -5.45 9.68 -16.12
N ALA A 117 -4.38 10.06 -16.82
CA ALA A 117 -3.03 9.58 -16.55
C ALA A 117 -2.54 9.93 -15.13
N VAL A 118 -2.81 11.15 -14.65
CA VAL A 118 -2.50 11.57 -13.28
C VAL A 118 -3.25 10.72 -12.25
N THR A 119 -4.53 10.42 -12.51
CA THR A 119 -5.35 9.57 -11.62
C THR A 119 -4.82 8.15 -11.58
N LEU A 120 -4.46 7.58 -12.73
CA LEU A 120 -3.82 6.26 -12.82
C LEU A 120 -2.46 6.23 -12.10
N PHE A 121 -1.68 7.31 -12.20
CA PHE A 121 -0.45 7.45 -11.43
C PHE A 121 -0.72 7.47 -9.91
N CYS A 122 -1.73 8.20 -9.44
CA CYS A 122 -2.12 8.21 -8.02
C CYS A 122 -2.53 6.82 -7.54
N LEU A 123 -3.30 6.08 -8.34
CA LEU A 123 -3.67 4.69 -8.06
C LEU A 123 -2.41 3.81 -7.96
N ALA A 124 -1.58 3.79 -9.00
CA ALA A 124 -0.40 2.94 -9.08
C ALA A 124 0.61 3.25 -7.96
N SER A 125 0.96 4.52 -7.79
CA SER A 125 1.88 4.95 -6.72
C SER A 125 1.35 4.62 -5.33
N GLY A 126 0.04 4.78 -5.09
CA GLY A 126 -0.61 4.35 -3.85
C GLY A 126 -0.46 2.85 -3.59
N GLN A 127 -0.59 2.02 -4.63
CA GLN A 127 -0.37 0.57 -4.56
C GLN A 127 1.08 0.23 -4.23
N VAL A 128 2.03 0.82 -4.96
CA VAL A 128 3.47 0.60 -4.76
C VAL A 128 3.90 1.02 -3.36
N VAL A 129 3.42 2.15 -2.83
CA VAL A 129 3.77 2.65 -1.49
C VAL A 129 3.50 1.62 -0.39
N SER A 130 2.32 0.98 -0.37
CA SER A 130 2.07 -0.05 0.65
C SER A 130 2.68 -1.41 0.30
N TYR A 131 2.89 -1.72 -0.98
CA TYR A 131 3.65 -2.92 -1.35
C TYR A 131 5.10 -2.83 -0.87
N THR A 132 5.76 -1.69 -1.02
CA THR A 132 7.13 -1.47 -0.51
C THR A 132 7.19 -1.69 0.99
N LYS A 133 6.19 -1.23 1.75
CA LYS A 133 6.09 -1.48 3.19
C LYS A 133 5.96 -2.99 3.49
N ALA A 134 4.94 -3.63 2.93
CA ALA A 134 4.68 -5.05 3.15
C ALA A 134 5.86 -5.94 2.72
N ARG A 135 6.52 -5.58 1.61
CA ARG A 135 7.68 -6.31 1.10
C ARG A 135 8.89 -6.15 2.02
N GLY A 136 9.18 -4.93 2.48
CA GLY A 136 10.28 -4.69 3.41
C GLY A 136 10.09 -5.44 4.74
N GLU A 137 8.88 -5.38 5.30
CA GLU A 137 8.54 -6.16 6.51
C GLU A 137 8.66 -7.68 6.26
N SER A 138 8.28 -8.17 5.07
CA SER A 138 8.40 -9.60 4.73
C SER A 138 9.84 -10.12 4.64
N ILE A 139 10.81 -9.24 4.43
CA ILE A 139 12.25 -9.57 4.39
C ILE A 139 12.97 -9.16 5.69
N GLY A 140 12.21 -8.83 6.75
CA GLY A 140 12.76 -8.53 8.07
C GLY A 140 13.28 -7.11 8.26
N LEU A 141 13.08 -6.20 7.29
CA LEU A 141 13.51 -4.80 7.42
C LEU A 141 12.48 -3.98 8.20
N PRO A 142 12.90 -3.16 9.18
CA PRO A 142 12.01 -2.23 9.86
C PRO A 142 11.64 -1.08 8.93
N VAL A 143 10.42 -1.10 8.37
CA VAL A 143 9.94 -0.02 7.47
C VAL A 143 9.09 1.00 8.26
N ASP A 144 9.69 1.59 9.29
CA ASP A 144 9.02 2.54 10.21
C ASP A 144 9.17 4.01 9.78
N VAL A 145 9.18 4.28 8.47
CA VAL A 145 9.26 5.65 7.95
C VAL A 145 7.90 6.13 7.45
N ASN A 146 7.41 7.16 8.11
CA ASN A 146 6.23 7.91 7.71
C ASN A 146 6.56 8.72 6.46
N GLY A 147 5.82 8.46 5.37
CA GLY A 147 5.93 9.24 4.15
C GLY A 147 5.29 10.62 4.33
N LEU A 148 5.65 11.59 3.46
CA LEU A 148 5.01 12.91 3.48
C LEU A 148 3.48 12.83 3.34
N VAL A 149 2.99 11.93 2.47
CA VAL A 149 1.56 11.70 2.23
C VAL A 149 1.29 10.21 2.40
N GLU A 150 0.68 9.85 3.53
CA GLU A 150 0.27 8.48 3.77
C GLU A 150 -1.09 8.19 3.13
N ARG A 151 -1.60 6.98 3.38
CA ARG A 151 -2.85 6.51 2.78
C ARG A 151 -4.03 7.40 3.18
N SER A 152 -4.15 7.71 4.48
CA SER A 152 -5.23 8.53 5.03
C SER A 152 -5.28 9.91 4.39
N GLU A 153 -4.13 10.56 4.25
CA GLU A 153 -4.00 11.91 3.70
C GLU A 153 -4.42 11.92 2.23
N ARG A 154 -3.96 10.93 1.45
CA ARG A 154 -4.34 10.78 0.05
C ARG A 154 -5.87 10.63 -0.10
N LEU A 155 -6.48 9.71 0.66
CA LEU A 155 -7.93 9.51 0.58
C LEU A 155 -8.70 10.75 1.02
N VAL A 156 -8.32 11.38 2.14
CA VAL A 156 -9.01 12.57 2.65
C VAL A 156 -8.95 13.73 1.65
N ILE A 157 -7.76 14.03 1.11
CA ILE A 157 -7.59 15.10 0.11
C ILE A 157 -8.45 14.82 -1.12
N THR A 158 -8.40 13.60 -1.65
CA THR A 158 -9.16 13.22 -2.84
C THR A 158 -10.67 13.28 -2.58
N LEU A 159 -11.17 12.69 -1.49
CA LEU A 159 -12.60 12.64 -1.21
C LEU A 159 -13.18 14.02 -0.92
N VAL A 160 -12.50 14.85 -0.11
CA VAL A 160 -12.98 16.19 0.23
C VAL A 160 -13.09 17.06 -1.03
N LEU A 161 -12.03 17.09 -1.85
CA LEU A 161 -11.99 17.93 -3.05
C LEU A 161 -12.86 17.37 -4.18
N ALA A 162 -13.00 16.04 -4.31
CA ALA A 162 -13.98 15.43 -5.21
C ALA A 162 -15.41 15.79 -4.80
N GLY A 163 -15.72 15.69 -3.50
CA GLY A 163 -17.03 16.04 -2.96
C GLY A 163 -17.41 17.48 -3.26
N PHE A 164 -16.50 18.43 -3.01
CA PHE A 164 -16.72 19.85 -3.34
C PHE A 164 -16.77 20.11 -4.85
N SER A 165 -15.92 19.46 -5.65
CA SER A 165 -15.96 19.54 -7.12
C SER A 165 -17.35 19.13 -7.65
N GLY A 166 -17.99 18.13 -7.02
CA GLY A 166 -19.34 17.69 -7.36
C GLY A 166 -20.46 18.71 -7.10
N PHE A 167 -20.20 19.82 -6.39
CA PHE A 167 -21.21 20.87 -6.17
C PHE A 167 -21.55 21.61 -7.47
N GLU A 168 -20.65 21.63 -8.44
CA GLU A 168 -20.91 22.24 -9.75
C GLU A 168 -22.09 21.55 -10.43
N LYS A 169 -22.03 20.22 -10.52
CA LYS A 169 -23.09 19.41 -11.14
C LYS A 169 -24.34 19.34 -10.26
N SER A 170 -24.18 19.17 -8.95
CA SER A 170 -25.30 18.88 -8.04
C SER A 170 -26.08 20.13 -7.63
N PHE A 171 -25.40 21.27 -7.49
CA PHE A 171 -25.97 22.50 -6.93
C PHE A 171 -25.76 23.73 -7.84
N GLY A 172 -25.12 23.57 -9.01
CA GLY A 172 -24.92 24.65 -9.97
C GLY A 172 -23.89 25.70 -9.55
N VAL A 173 -22.98 25.39 -8.64
CA VAL A 173 -21.93 26.32 -8.19
C VAL A 173 -20.84 26.42 -9.27
N PRO A 174 -20.66 27.56 -9.95
CA PRO A 174 -19.73 27.63 -11.08
C PRO A 174 -18.27 27.60 -10.61
N HIS A 175 -17.39 27.04 -11.46
CA HIS A 175 -15.92 27.02 -11.31
C HIS A 175 -15.35 26.20 -10.14
N ILE A 176 -16.18 25.47 -9.40
CA ILE A 176 -15.70 24.64 -8.27
C ILE A 176 -15.16 23.28 -8.73
N ALA A 177 -15.45 22.85 -9.96
CA ALA A 177 -14.94 21.58 -10.48
C ALA A 177 -13.41 21.47 -10.48
N ILE A 178 -12.69 22.61 -10.56
CA ILE A 178 -11.22 22.70 -10.55
C ILE A 178 -10.56 22.10 -9.29
N LEU A 179 -11.32 21.94 -8.21
CA LEU A 179 -10.82 21.34 -6.98
C LEU A 179 -10.36 19.89 -7.16
N LEU A 180 -11.05 19.10 -7.99
CA LEU A 180 -10.67 17.71 -8.25
C LEU A 180 -9.32 17.60 -9.00
N PRO A 181 -9.09 18.32 -10.12
CA PRO A 181 -7.76 18.41 -10.73
C PRO A 181 -6.66 18.82 -9.75
N ILE A 182 -6.90 19.82 -8.89
CA ILE A 182 -5.93 20.25 -7.87
C ILE A 182 -5.63 19.10 -6.91
N ALA A 183 -6.65 18.39 -6.43
CA ALA A 183 -6.49 17.24 -5.55
C ALA A 183 -5.58 16.18 -6.17
N LEU A 184 -5.84 15.83 -7.43
CA LEU A 184 -5.11 14.79 -8.15
C LEU A 184 -3.63 15.16 -8.32
N TRP A 185 -3.33 16.40 -8.69
CA TRP A 185 -1.94 16.86 -8.81
C TRP A 185 -1.22 16.91 -7.46
N VAL A 186 -1.87 17.40 -6.40
CA VAL A 186 -1.30 17.41 -5.04
C VAL A 186 -1.00 15.99 -4.57
N VAL A 187 -1.95 15.06 -4.76
CA VAL A 187 -1.77 13.65 -4.40
C VAL A 187 -0.69 12.98 -5.24
N ALA A 188 -0.62 13.27 -6.54
CA ALA A 188 0.40 12.72 -7.42
C ALA A 188 1.80 13.15 -6.98
N VAL A 189 2.02 14.45 -6.78
CA VAL A 189 3.31 14.98 -6.31
C VAL A 189 3.66 14.42 -4.93
N GLY A 190 2.71 14.42 -3.99
CA GLY A 190 2.91 13.87 -2.65
C GLY A 190 3.23 12.36 -2.65
N SER A 191 2.58 11.60 -3.53
CA SER A 191 2.83 10.15 -3.68
C SER A 191 4.18 9.87 -4.34
N ALA A 192 4.61 10.69 -5.31
CA ALA A 192 5.93 10.58 -5.92
C ALA A 192 7.05 10.85 -4.89
N ILE A 193 6.92 11.90 -4.08
CA ILE A 193 7.85 12.23 -3.00
C ILE A 193 7.90 11.08 -1.98
N THR A 194 6.73 10.60 -1.55
CA THR A 194 6.62 9.51 -0.56
C THR A 194 7.24 8.22 -1.07
N LEU A 195 7.06 7.89 -2.35
CA LEU A 195 7.68 6.72 -2.96
C LEU A 195 9.21 6.84 -2.95
N GLY A 196 9.75 8.00 -3.33
CA GLY A 196 11.19 8.27 -3.26
C GLY A 196 11.75 8.12 -1.85
N GLN A 197 11.07 8.69 -0.84
CA GLN A 197 11.44 8.56 0.57
C GLN A 197 11.50 7.09 1.00
N ARG A 198 10.46 6.29 0.68
CA ARG A 198 10.41 4.87 1.04
C ARG A 198 11.52 4.05 0.38
N VAL A 199 11.80 4.28 -0.90
CA VAL A 199 12.88 3.55 -1.61
C VAL A 199 14.24 3.89 -1.00
N VAL A 200 14.51 5.15 -0.69
CA VAL A 200 15.77 5.57 -0.05
C VAL A 200 15.91 4.95 1.33
N THR A 201 14.84 4.96 2.14
CA THR A 201 14.83 4.29 3.45
C THR A 201 15.13 2.81 3.30
N VAL A 202 14.39 2.07 2.48
CA VAL A 202 14.58 0.62 2.33
C VAL A 202 16.01 0.29 1.89
N ARG A 203 16.58 1.10 0.98
CA ARG A 203 17.98 0.95 0.56
C ARG A 203 18.96 1.15 1.73
N ARG A 204 18.73 2.14 2.58
CA ARG A 204 19.59 2.42 3.74
C ARG A 204 19.50 1.29 4.76
N GLU A 205 18.29 0.89 5.15
CA GLU A 205 18.08 -0.18 6.13
C GLU A 205 18.66 -1.52 5.63
N ALA A 206 18.48 -1.84 4.34
CA ALA A 206 19.09 -3.04 3.76
C ALA A 206 20.63 -3.00 3.84
N ALA A 207 21.25 -1.86 3.52
CA ALA A 207 22.70 -1.71 3.60
C ALA A 207 23.24 -1.81 5.03
N GLU A 208 22.48 -1.36 6.03
CA GLU A 208 22.84 -1.47 7.44
C GLU A 208 22.78 -2.93 7.93
N VAL A 209 21.77 -3.70 7.51
CA VAL A 209 21.65 -5.13 7.82
C VAL A 209 22.78 -5.93 7.15
N ASP A 210 23.03 -5.72 5.86
CA ASP A 210 24.11 -6.39 5.13
C ASP A 210 25.48 -6.07 5.74
N ALA A 211 25.70 -4.82 6.20
CA ALA A 211 26.95 -4.43 6.85
C ALA A 211 27.13 -5.14 8.21
N ALA A 212 26.06 -5.28 9.00
CA ALA A 212 26.11 -5.99 10.27
C ALA A 212 26.42 -7.48 10.08
N GLU A 213 25.81 -8.14 9.10
CA GLU A 213 26.09 -9.56 8.78
C GLU A 213 27.54 -9.77 8.34
N ASN A 214 28.12 -8.82 7.59
CA ASN A 214 29.53 -8.87 7.19
C ASN A 214 30.50 -8.63 8.35
N HIS A 215 30.11 -7.87 9.38
CA HIS A 215 30.93 -7.63 10.58
C HIS A 215 30.92 -8.82 11.56
N ASP A 216 29.82 -9.56 11.65
CA ASP A 216 29.67 -10.72 12.53
C ASP A 216 30.11 -12.05 11.88
N ALA A 217 30.52 -12.03 10.62
CA ALA A 217 31.11 -13.19 9.95
C ALA A 217 32.42 -13.60 10.67
N PRO A 218 32.52 -14.83 11.21
CA PRO A 218 33.72 -15.25 11.93
C PRO A 218 34.92 -15.15 11.01
N SER A 219 35.91 -14.33 11.39
CA SER A 219 37.23 -14.36 10.79
C SER A 219 37.74 -15.79 10.89
N SER A 220 37.79 -16.50 9.77
CA SER A 220 38.36 -17.84 9.68
C SER A 220 39.72 -17.87 10.39
N PRO A 221 39.92 -18.73 11.41
CA PRO A 221 41.22 -18.85 12.06
C PRO A 221 42.24 -19.44 11.08
N ASP A 222 43.40 -18.77 11.01
CA ASP A 222 44.69 -19.27 10.53
C ASP A 222 44.82 -19.78 9.09
N ALA A 223 45.51 -18.97 8.28
CA ALA A 223 46.63 -19.48 7.49
C ALA A 223 47.93 -18.91 8.07
N SER A 224 48.34 -19.43 9.22
CA SER A 224 49.65 -19.17 9.81
C SER A 224 50.74 -19.91 9.03
N SER A 225 51.86 -19.22 8.82
CA SER A 225 53.22 -19.77 8.83
C SER A 225 53.46 -21.17 8.25
N ALA A 226 53.91 -21.21 6.99
CA ALA A 226 54.87 -22.22 6.54
C ALA A 226 55.99 -21.53 5.75
N SER A 227 57.08 -21.28 6.46
CA SER A 227 58.39 -20.91 5.94
C SER A 227 58.99 -22.02 5.08
N GLY A 228 59.73 -21.67 4.02
CA GLY A 228 60.96 -22.38 3.65
C GLY A 228 61.04 -23.03 2.26
N THR A 229 61.83 -22.37 1.40
CA THR A 229 62.85 -22.94 0.49
C THR A 229 62.47 -23.80 -0.74
N SER A 230 62.80 -23.22 -1.90
CA SER A 230 63.69 -23.76 -2.96
C SER A 230 63.14 -24.66 -4.08
N SER A 231 63.54 -24.24 -5.30
CA SER A 231 63.86 -24.98 -6.53
C SER A 231 62.74 -25.58 -7.40
N ALA A 232 62.54 -24.94 -8.56
CA ALA A 232 62.19 -25.59 -9.83
C ALA A 232 63.46 -26.24 -10.46
N PRO A 233 63.41 -26.83 -11.68
CA PRO A 233 62.31 -27.47 -12.43
C PRO A 233 62.66 -28.91 -12.86
N ASP A 234 61.72 -29.68 -13.42
CA ASP A 234 62.03 -30.43 -14.65
C ASP A 234 60.81 -31.00 -15.38
N ALA A 235 60.93 -30.96 -16.71
CA ALA A 235 59.98 -31.46 -17.68
C ALA A 235 60.29 -32.90 -18.10
N SER A 236 59.38 -33.50 -18.89
CA SER A 236 59.52 -34.71 -19.70
C SER A 236 59.14 -36.05 -19.04
N SER A 237 58.00 -36.61 -19.45
CA SER A 237 58.01 -37.69 -20.45
C SER A 237 56.59 -38.11 -20.85
N ALA A 238 56.50 -38.50 -22.12
CA ALA A 238 55.32 -38.84 -22.90
C ALA A 238 54.81 -40.28 -22.65
N SER A 239 53.65 -40.59 -23.28
CA SER A 239 53.19 -41.91 -23.80
C SER A 239 51.87 -42.35 -23.13
N ALA A 240 50.70 -42.14 -23.74
CA ALA A 240 50.09 -42.83 -24.91
C ALA A 240 49.14 -43.99 -24.51
N ALA A 241 48.04 -44.04 -25.26
CA ALA A 241 47.11 -45.14 -25.51
C ALA A 241 45.99 -45.44 -24.48
N GLY A 242 44.77 -45.54 -25.01
CA GLY A 242 43.65 -46.22 -24.35
C GLY A 242 42.28 -45.64 -24.67
N ASP A 243 41.78 -45.86 -25.90
CA ASP A 243 40.36 -45.84 -26.22
C ASP A 243 39.56 -46.72 -25.24
N GLU A 244 38.42 -46.25 -24.73
CA GLU A 244 37.18 -47.01 -24.95
C GLU A 244 35.91 -46.19 -24.72
N GLU A 245 35.03 -46.39 -25.68
CA GLU A 245 33.73 -45.81 -25.94
C GLU A 245 32.64 -46.37 -24.99
N LYS A 246 31.46 -45.73 -25.01
CA LYS A 246 30.12 -46.29 -24.71
C LYS A 246 29.66 -46.33 -23.24
N ARG A 247 28.71 -45.45 -22.88
CA ARG A 247 27.25 -45.66 -23.03
C ARG A 247 26.37 -44.64 -22.26
N ARG A 248 25.38 -44.13 -23.00
CA ARG A 248 23.95 -43.91 -22.65
C ARG A 248 23.54 -42.74 -21.74
N THR A 249 23.12 -41.69 -22.43
CA THR A 249 21.82 -40.98 -22.34
C THR A 249 20.67 -41.82 -21.73
N VAL A 250 19.95 -41.26 -20.76
CA VAL A 250 18.67 -40.53 -20.93
C VAL A 250 18.66 -39.36 -19.94
#